data_AF-D5Q463-F1
#
_entry.id   AF-D5Q463-F1
#
_cell.length_a   1.000
_cell.length_b   1.000
_cell.length_c   1.000
_cell.angle_alpha   90.00
_cell.angle_beta   90.00
_cell.angle_gamma   90.00
#
_symmetry.space_group_name_H-M   'P 1'
#
loop_
_entity.id
_entity.type
_entity.pdbx_description
1 polymer ?
#
loop_
_entity_poly.entity_id
_entity_poly.type
_entity_poly.pdbx_seq_one_letter_code
_entity_poly.pdbx_strand_id
1 'polypeptide(L)'
;MSNIITNLIESIFTNPITILFLLAITVYSVFKIIENNRVYSFVSSKLDEINRDYKTSEFYKKIRDDYYTYSKENPYADVNITSFIEEVVSDLKHNNLPLLEKIRSIKNSSSISILLGVLGTFVGLSTMLLCVDTKDIINSLPSTISSMQTAFTTSIFGVVFSLIIGYFTKIKDCEHVLIQIMLKSENLLTSEITHFKSERIDLKVEEVKNTIKQISKSIEAIEKFDKISKDLNDFNDEFISGIEALKSLLEGSQSSIKTFDQSVRKLDKQFNILNIKFVKLFDKYDNQDNINKEILFDIKESSKNIYNATESQFKIRDYIKNINAGFALYERSAQDLLTKLMTHESKISQNQKILLDEKFTLDDSIKNLSNIIENFSNDLQVKLDMMFENSLDIQDKLDVMFNNSFMNDEVPLDSEELFNDDVNNVFNPFSEEIYEIEDKEIKVIGEDELNE
;
A
#
# COMPACT_ATOMS: atom_id res chain seq x y z
N MET A 1 19.62 50.36 -10.36
CA MET A 1 18.65 49.32 -9.95
C MET A 1 17.38 49.89 -9.33
N SER A 2 17.43 50.91 -8.46
CA SER A 2 16.22 51.53 -7.87
C SER A 2 15.21 52.02 -8.91
N ASN A 3 15.65 52.77 -9.94
CA ASN A 3 14.75 53.34 -10.96
C ASN A 3 14.07 52.30 -11.87
N ILE A 4 14.68 51.12 -12.06
CA ILE A 4 14.10 50.05 -12.88
C ILE A 4 12.98 49.36 -12.10
N ILE A 5 13.20 49.11 -10.81
CA ILE A 5 12.20 48.50 -9.93
C ILE A 5 11.01 49.44 -9.73
N THR A 6 11.24 50.75 -9.51
CA THR A 6 10.13 51.73 -9.40
C THR A 6 9.37 51.91 -10.71
N ASN A 7 10.03 51.95 -11.87
CA ASN A 7 9.33 52.07 -13.16
C ASN A 7 8.55 50.78 -13.52
N LEU A 8 9.07 49.61 -13.13
CA LEU A 8 8.38 48.33 -13.31
C LEU A 8 7.15 48.23 -12.40
N ILE A 9 7.26 48.69 -11.15
CA ILE A 9 6.14 48.81 -10.22
C ILE A 9 5.09 49.78 -10.77
N GLU A 10 5.46 51.00 -11.13
CA GLU A 10 4.52 51.99 -11.69
C GLU A 10 3.78 51.46 -12.93
N SER A 11 4.48 50.76 -13.83
CA SER A 11 3.90 50.16 -15.03
C SER A 11 2.94 48.99 -14.72
N ILE A 12 3.29 48.12 -13.76
CA ILE A 12 2.44 46.99 -13.32
C ILE A 12 1.14 47.47 -12.66
N PHE A 13 1.18 48.59 -11.92
CA PHE A 13 0.02 49.14 -11.20
C PHE A 13 -0.87 50.08 -12.04
N THR A 14 -0.58 50.27 -13.32
CA THR A 14 -1.42 51.11 -14.21
C THR A 14 -2.64 50.36 -14.77
N ASN A 15 -2.56 49.03 -14.93
CA ASN A 15 -3.64 48.25 -15.53
C ASN A 15 -4.53 47.61 -14.42
N PRO A 16 -5.83 47.96 -14.35
CA PRO A 16 -6.71 47.50 -13.27
C PRO A 16 -6.90 45.98 -13.25
N ILE A 17 -6.78 45.32 -14.40
CA ILE A 17 -6.92 43.86 -14.52
C ILE A 17 -5.74 43.17 -13.83
N THR A 18 -4.52 43.66 -14.03
CA THR A 18 -3.30 43.14 -13.39
C THR A 18 -3.39 43.24 -11.88
N ILE A 19 -3.85 44.38 -11.37
CA ILE A 19 -4.01 44.62 -9.92
C ILE A 19 -5.02 43.65 -9.32
N LEU A 20 -6.14 43.40 -9.99
CA LEU A 20 -7.16 42.47 -9.52
C LEU A 20 -6.61 41.04 -9.37
N PHE A 21 -5.90 40.53 -10.38
CA PHE A 21 -5.29 39.20 -10.32
C PHE A 21 -4.19 39.11 -9.26
N LEU A 22 -3.36 40.14 -9.15
CA LEU A 22 -2.26 40.19 -8.18
C LEU A 22 -2.80 40.23 -6.75
N LEU A 23 -3.88 40.98 -6.50
CA LEU A 23 -4.58 41.01 -5.22
C LEU A 23 -5.23 39.65 -4.93
N ALA A 24 -5.91 39.05 -5.91
CA ALA A 24 -6.55 37.75 -5.74
C ALA A 24 -5.53 36.64 -5.40
N ILE A 25 -4.40 36.57 -6.10
CA ILE A 25 -3.31 35.62 -5.82
C ILE A 25 -2.75 35.88 -4.42
N THR A 26 -2.44 37.13 -4.08
CA THR A 26 -1.85 37.48 -2.78
C THR A 26 -2.79 37.13 -1.62
N VAL A 27 -4.08 37.51 -1.71
CA VAL A 27 -5.09 37.21 -0.68
C VAL A 27 -5.27 35.70 -0.53
N TYR A 28 -5.35 34.97 -1.65
CA TYR A 28 -5.45 33.51 -1.64
C TYR A 28 -4.24 32.86 -0.95
N SER A 29 -3.03 33.28 -1.29
CA SER A 29 -1.79 32.75 -0.69
C SER A 29 -1.70 33.05 0.80
N VAL A 30 -1.99 34.29 1.22
CA VAL A 30 -1.99 34.67 2.64
C VAL A 30 -3.03 33.86 3.42
N PHE A 31 -4.24 33.71 2.89
CA PHE A 31 -5.28 32.91 3.51
C PHE A 31 -4.83 31.46 3.71
N LYS A 32 -4.22 30.84 2.69
CA LYS A 32 -3.74 29.46 2.76
C LYS A 32 -2.57 29.27 3.72
N ILE A 33 -1.66 30.25 3.81
CA ILE A 33 -0.56 30.23 4.80
C ILE A 33 -1.11 30.33 6.24
N ILE A 34 -2.12 31.19 6.47
CA ILE A 34 -2.77 31.32 7.78
C ILE A 34 -3.51 30.03 8.14
N GLU A 35 -4.23 29.43 7.18
CA GLU A 35 -4.90 28.15 7.35
C GLU A 35 -3.90 27.04 7.73
N ASN A 36 -2.78 26.94 7.01
CA ASN A 36 -1.72 25.99 7.32
C ASN A 36 -1.16 26.18 8.74
N ASN A 37 -0.91 27.43 9.14
CA ASN A 37 -0.43 27.74 10.49
C ASN A 37 -1.42 27.30 11.59
N ARG A 38 -2.73 27.50 11.37
CA ARG A 38 -3.77 27.12 12.34
C ARG A 38 -3.88 25.61 12.46
N VAL A 39 -3.91 24.90 11.33
CA VAL A 39 -3.96 23.43 11.31
C VAL A 39 -2.70 22.86 11.96
N TYR A 40 -1.52 23.35 11.59
CA TYR A 40 -0.25 22.95 12.19
C TYR A 40 -0.25 23.14 13.71
N SER A 41 -0.67 24.32 14.19
CA SER A 41 -0.72 24.59 15.63
C SER A 41 -1.69 23.68 16.38
N PHE A 42 -2.82 23.33 15.76
CA PHE A 42 -3.79 22.40 16.34
C PHE A 42 -3.20 20.99 16.46
N VAL A 43 -2.63 20.46 15.38
CA VAL A 43 -2.04 19.11 15.34
C VAL A 43 -0.82 19.05 16.25
N SER A 44 0.10 20.02 16.17
CA SER A 44 1.28 20.11 17.03
C SER A 44 0.92 20.19 18.52
N SER A 45 -0.13 20.94 18.89
CA SER A 45 -0.60 20.98 20.29
C SER A 45 -1.02 19.60 20.79
N LYS A 46 -1.67 18.79 19.94
CA LYS A 46 -2.04 17.42 20.30
C LYS A 46 -0.83 16.51 20.44
N LEU A 47 0.18 16.66 19.58
CA LEU A 47 1.44 15.94 19.72
C LEU A 47 2.18 16.34 21.01
N ASP A 48 2.22 17.63 21.35
CA ASP A 48 2.87 18.15 22.55
C ASP A 48 2.16 17.68 23.83
N GLU A 49 0.82 17.62 23.82
CA GLU A 49 0.03 17.03 24.91
C GLU A 49 0.43 15.57 25.16
N ILE A 50 0.54 14.76 24.10
CA ILE A 50 0.96 13.35 24.19
C ILE A 50 2.41 13.22 24.68
N ASN A 51 3.30 14.08 24.20
CA ASN A 51 4.72 14.02 24.54
C ASN A 51 5.02 14.44 25.98
N ARG A 52 4.25 15.37 26.56
CA ARG A 52 4.42 15.80 27.96
C ARG A 52 3.92 14.75 28.93
N ASP A 53 2.64 14.39 28.80
CA ASP A 53 2.03 13.35 29.60
C ASP A 53 0.80 12.78 28.88
N TYR A 54 1.02 11.66 28.20
CA TYR A 54 0.00 10.95 27.46
C TYR A 54 -1.22 10.56 28.31
N LYS A 55 -1.06 10.37 29.63
CA LYS A 55 -2.18 10.03 30.53
C LYS A 55 -3.12 11.20 30.78
N THR A 56 -2.66 12.44 30.57
CA THR A 56 -3.48 13.65 30.73
C THR A 56 -4.05 14.15 29.42
N SER A 57 -3.49 13.75 28.28
CA SER A 57 -3.97 14.14 26.96
C SER A 57 -5.41 13.70 26.74
N GLU A 58 -6.29 14.68 26.49
CA GLU A 58 -7.70 14.44 26.17
C GLU A 58 -7.86 13.64 24.86
N PHE A 59 -6.96 13.90 23.90
CA PHE A 59 -6.93 13.21 22.62
C PHE A 59 -6.59 11.72 22.78
N TYR A 60 -5.52 11.40 23.53
CA TYR A 60 -5.14 10.00 23.75
C TYR A 60 -6.16 9.26 24.63
N LYS A 61 -6.75 9.93 25.63
CA LYS A 61 -7.85 9.35 26.42
C LYS A 61 -9.03 8.94 25.55
N LYS A 62 -9.43 9.80 24.62
CA LYS A 62 -10.50 9.48 23.67
C LYS A 62 -10.16 8.23 22.83
N ILE A 63 -8.96 8.17 22.25
CA ILE A 63 -8.48 7.00 21.50
C ILE A 63 -8.58 5.73 22.36
N ARG A 64 -8.11 5.80 23.60
CA ARG A 64 -8.11 4.68 24.54
C ARG A 64 -9.53 4.21 24.88
N ASP A 65 -10.43 5.13 25.17
CA ASP A 65 -11.81 4.83 25.54
C ASP A 65 -12.59 4.26 24.35
N ASP A 66 -12.38 4.82 23.15
CA ASP A 66 -12.96 4.31 21.90
C ASP A 66 -12.45 2.88 21.62
N TYR A 67 -11.15 2.61 21.84
CA TYR A 67 -10.57 1.27 21.68
C TYR A 67 -11.20 0.25 22.63
N TYR A 68 -11.31 0.58 23.92
CA TYR A 68 -11.91 -0.34 24.90
C TYR A 68 -13.39 -0.58 24.63
N THR A 69 -14.11 0.43 24.15
CA THR A 69 -15.51 0.29 23.74
C THR A 69 -15.62 -0.68 22.57
N TYR A 70 -14.81 -0.49 21.53
CA TYR A 70 -14.77 -1.36 20.35
C TYR A 70 -14.37 -2.80 20.70
N SER A 71 -13.37 -2.98 21.57
CA SER A 71 -12.91 -4.29 22.04
C SER A 71 -13.97 -5.03 22.88
N LYS A 72 -14.80 -4.28 23.62
CA LYS A 72 -15.90 -4.86 24.41
C LYS A 72 -17.06 -5.31 23.53
N GLU A 73 -17.36 -4.56 22.48
CA GLU A 73 -18.39 -4.92 21.50
C GLU A 73 -17.97 -6.11 20.62
N ASN A 74 -16.67 -6.28 20.39
CA ASN A 74 -16.11 -7.34 19.54
C ASN A 74 -15.07 -8.21 20.30
N PRO A 75 -15.47 -9.06 21.27
CA PRO A 75 -14.55 -9.76 22.17
C PRO A 75 -13.67 -10.84 21.52
N TYR A 76 -14.00 -11.25 20.28
CA TYR A 76 -13.27 -12.28 19.53
C TYR A 76 -12.48 -11.72 18.34
N ALA A 77 -12.59 -10.42 18.06
CA ALA A 77 -11.85 -9.79 16.97
C ALA A 77 -10.47 -9.36 17.47
N ASP A 78 -9.42 -9.76 16.75
CA ASP A 78 -8.08 -9.19 16.96
C ASP A 78 -8.05 -7.82 16.26
N VAL A 79 -8.14 -6.76 17.05
CA VAL A 79 -8.24 -5.39 16.54
C VAL A 79 -6.85 -4.96 16.10
N ASN A 80 -6.67 -4.74 14.79
CA ASN A 80 -5.46 -4.13 14.29
C ASN A 80 -5.36 -2.68 14.80
N ILE A 81 -4.40 -2.44 15.70
CA ILE A 81 -4.22 -1.14 16.36
C ILE A 81 -3.90 -0.05 15.33
N THR A 82 -3.10 -0.34 14.32
CA THR A 82 -2.76 0.62 13.26
C THR A 82 -4.02 1.08 12.52
N SER A 83 -4.85 0.13 12.05
CA SER A 83 -6.10 0.44 11.34
C SER A 83 -7.10 1.20 12.22
N PHE A 84 -7.16 0.85 13.51
CA PHE A 84 -8.00 1.56 14.47
C PHE A 84 -7.56 3.01 14.67
N ILE A 85 -6.26 3.26 14.84
CA ILE A 85 -5.75 4.63 14.98
C ILE A 85 -5.98 5.43 13.69
N GLU A 86 -5.82 4.82 12.51
CA GLU A 86 -6.13 5.46 11.22
C GLU A 86 -7.60 5.89 11.12
N GLU A 87 -8.53 5.03 11.55
CA GLU A 87 -9.96 5.34 11.59
C GLU A 87 -10.25 6.52 12.53
N VAL A 88 -9.72 6.49 13.76
CA VAL A 88 -9.91 7.56 14.74
C VAL A 88 -9.30 8.88 14.25
N VAL A 89 -8.14 8.84 13.59
CA VAL A 89 -7.48 10.01 13.01
C VAL A 89 -8.25 10.56 11.81
N SER A 90 -8.84 9.70 10.98
CA SER A 90 -9.71 10.10 9.86
C SER A 90 -10.93 10.88 10.33
N ASP A 91 -11.49 10.48 11.47
CA ASP A 91 -12.65 11.13 12.08
C ASP A 91 -12.33 12.46 12.79
N LEU A 92 -11.06 12.87 12.87
CA LEU A 92 -10.69 14.15 13.47
C LEU A 92 -11.18 15.32 12.62
N LYS A 93 -11.96 16.20 13.25
CA LYS A 93 -12.50 17.41 12.65
C LYS A 93 -11.84 18.65 13.23
N HIS A 94 -11.49 19.59 12.36
CA HIS A 94 -11.04 20.92 12.74
C HIS A 94 -11.98 21.95 12.10
N ASN A 95 -12.66 22.78 12.89
CA ASN A 95 -13.72 23.71 12.44
C ASN A 95 -14.76 23.02 11.51
N ASN A 96 -15.38 21.94 11.98
CA ASN A 96 -16.46 21.18 11.31
C ASN A 96 -16.11 20.47 9.99
N LEU A 97 -14.85 20.50 9.55
CA LEU A 97 -14.39 19.80 8.36
C LEU A 97 -13.35 18.73 8.74
N PRO A 98 -13.29 17.61 8.00
CA PRO A 98 -12.27 16.58 8.19
C PRO A 98 -10.86 17.17 8.08
N LEU A 99 -9.99 16.82 9.02
CA LEU A 99 -8.61 17.31 9.07
C LEU A 99 -7.83 16.93 7.81
N LEU A 100 -8.02 15.71 7.31
CA LEU A 100 -7.33 15.19 6.12
C LEU A 100 -7.67 15.98 4.86
N GLU A 101 -8.93 16.39 4.70
CA GLU A 101 -9.35 17.23 3.57
C GLU A 101 -8.68 18.60 3.60
N LYS A 102 -8.50 19.20 4.79
CA LYS A 102 -7.78 20.47 4.93
C LYS A 102 -6.31 20.35 4.58
N ILE A 103 -5.65 19.30 5.07
CA ILE A 103 -4.23 19.04 4.75
C ILE A 103 -4.06 18.85 3.25
N ARG A 104 -4.94 18.06 2.60
CA ARG A 104 -4.96 17.88 1.15
C ARG A 104 -5.20 19.20 0.39
N SER A 105 -6.13 20.04 0.87
CA SER A 105 -6.40 21.37 0.29
C SER A 105 -5.17 22.29 0.36
N ILE A 106 -4.46 22.29 1.50
CA ILE A 106 -3.24 23.07 1.67
C ILE A 106 -2.14 22.56 0.73
N LYS A 107 -1.95 21.24 0.60
CA LYS A 107 -0.95 20.65 -0.31
C LYS A 107 -1.20 21.03 -1.77
N ASN A 108 -2.48 21.00 -2.18
CA ASN A 108 -2.87 21.39 -3.53
C ASN A 108 -2.87 22.91 -3.78
N SER A 109 -2.73 23.73 -2.73
CA SER A 109 -2.83 25.19 -2.85
C SER A 109 -1.71 25.82 -3.67
N SER A 110 -0.51 25.22 -3.66
CA SER A 110 0.61 25.64 -4.52
C SER A 110 0.26 25.47 -6.01
N SER A 111 -0.30 24.32 -6.39
CA SER A 111 -0.75 24.05 -7.77
C SER A 111 -1.89 24.99 -8.20
N ILE A 112 -2.84 25.27 -7.30
CA ILE A 112 -3.95 26.20 -7.57
C ILE A 112 -3.42 27.64 -7.78
N SER A 113 -2.36 28.04 -7.06
CA SER A 113 -1.71 29.34 -7.26
C SER A 113 -1.10 29.47 -8.66
N ILE A 114 -0.48 28.40 -9.18
CA ILE A 114 0.02 28.36 -10.56
C ILE A 114 -1.15 28.46 -11.55
N LEU A 115 -2.23 27.72 -11.32
CA LEU A 115 -3.41 27.74 -12.18
C LEU A 115 -4.06 29.13 -12.24
N LEU A 116 -4.14 29.84 -11.11
CA LEU A 116 -4.58 31.24 -11.06
C LEU A 116 -3.65 32.17 -11.86
N GLY A 117 -2.35 31.93 -11.82
CA GLY A 117 -1.37 32.65 -12.64
C GLY A 117 -1.57 32.40 -14.14
N VAL A 118 -1.76 31.15 -14.55
CA VAL A 118 -2.04 30.75 -15.95
C VAL A 118 -3.37 31.33 -16.44
N LEU A 119 -4.39 31.37 -15.59
CA LEU A 119 -5.66 32.03 -15.90
C LEU A 119 -5.46 33.52 -16.16
N GLY A 120 -4.64 34.20 -15.34
CA GLY A 120 -4.24 35.59 -15.59
C GLY A 120 -3.55 35.77 -16.94
N THR A 121 -2.67 34.83 -17.32
CA THR A 121 -2.02 34.83 -18.65
C THR A 121 -3.03 34.74 -19.78
N PHE A 122 -4.01 33.84 -19.66
CA PHE A 122 -5.07 33.68 -20.66
C PHE A 122 -5.91 34.94 -20.82
N VAL A 123 -6.26 35.60 -19.70
CA VAL A 123 -6.99 36.88 -19.72
C VAL A 123 -6.15 38.00 -20.32
N GLY A 124 -4.85 38.08 -20.00
CA GLY A 124 -3.94 39.08 -20.57
C GLY A 124 -3.76 38.94 -22.08
N LEU A 125 -3.56 37.72 -22.57
CA LEU A 125 -3.47 37.45 -24.01
C LEU A 125 -4.80 37.66 -24.74
N SER A 126 -5.93 37.32 -24.12
CA SER A 126 -7.26 37.59 -24.69
C SER A 126 -7.50 39.09 -24.82
N THR A 127 -7.13 39.87 -23.80
CA THR A 127 -7.24 41.34 -23.83
C THR A 127 -6.30 41.94 -24.86
N MET A 128 -5.10 41.37 -25.04
CA MET A 128 -4.16 41.77 -26.09
C MET A 128 -4.82 41.65 -27.48
N LEU A 129 -5.44 40.52 -27.80
CA LEU A 129 -6.12 40.32 -29.09
C LEU A 129 -7.30 41.29 -29.30
N LEU A 130 -8.01 41.66 -28.24
CA LEU A 130 -9.11 42.63 -28.29
C LEU A 130 -8.62 44.07 -28.50
N CYS A 131 -7.39 44.40 -28.07
CA CYS A 131 -6.82 45.73 -28.21
C CYS A 131 -6.15 45.98 -29.57
N VAL A 132 -5.87 44.95 -30.37
CA VAL A 132 -5.25 45.11 -31.69
C VAL A 132 -6.29 45.64 -32.68
N ASP A 133 -6.13 46.87 -33.12
CA ASP A 133 -6.89 47.44 -34.24
C ASP A 133 -6.04 47.34 -35.52
N THR A 134 -6.52 46.57 -36.49
CA THR A 134 -5.84 46.40 -37.79
C THR A 134 -5.82 47.68 -38.63
N LYS A 135 -6.63 48.68 -38.27
CA LYS A 135 -6.71 49.98 -38.97
C LYS A 135 -5.78 51.04 -38.38
N ASP A 136 -5.42 50.94 -37.10
CA ASP A 136 -4.61 51.93 -36.36
C ASP A 136 -3.59 51.24 -35.42
N ILE A 137 -2.68 50.48 -36.05
CA ILE A 137 -1.66 49.69 -35.34
C ILE A 137 -0.82 50.56 -34.38
N ILE A 138 -0.43 51.77 -34.78
CA ILE A 138 0.43 52.65 -33.99
C ILE A 138 -0.23 53.06 -32.65
N ASN A 139 -1.53 53.36 -32.66
CA ASN A 139 -2.26 53.76 -31.45
C ASN A 139 -2.67 52.55 -30.58
N SER A 140 -2.83 51.37 -31.19
CA SER A 140 -3.12 50.12 -30.47
C SER A 140 -1.88 49.47 -29.83
N LEU A 141 -0.67 49.80 -30.29
CA LEU A 141 0.57 49.16 -29.86
C LEU A 141 0.84 49.31 -28.35
N PRO A 142 0.69 50.50 -27.72
CA PRO A 142 0.90 50.65 -26.28
C PRO A 142 -0.07 49.81 -25.43
N SER A 143 -1.36 49.73 -25.81
CA SER A 143 -2.37 48.94 -25.11
C SER A 143 -2.13 47.43 -25.24
N THR A 144 -1.66 47.01 -26.43
CA THR A 144 -1.27 45.63 -26.73
C THR A 144 -0.08 45.20 -25.87
N ILE A 145 0.97 46.04 -25.78
CA ILE A 145 2.16 45.78 -24.95
C ILE A 145 1.79 45.73 -23.47
N SER A 146 0.90 46.60 -22.98
CA SER A 146 0.43 46.57 -21.59
C SER A 146 -0.32 45.28 -21.25
N SER A 147 -1.13 44.75 -22.17
CA SER A 147 -1.86 43.49 -22.00
C SER A 147 -0.93 42.27 -22.01
N MET A 148 0.10 42.29 -22.87
CA MET A 148 1.18 41.30 -22.86
C MET A 148 1.95 41.32 -21.54
N GLN A 149 2.30 42.50 -21.03
CA GLN A 149 2.96 42.66 -19.73
C GLN A 149 2.09 42.13 -18.58
N THR A 150 0.77 42.33 -18.66
CA THR A 150 -0.20 41.76 -17.70
C THR A 150 -0.09 40.24 -17.66
N ALA A 151 -0.09 39.59 -18.82
CA ALA A 151 0.00 38.13 -18.93
C ALA A 151 1.29 37.57 -18.32
N PHE A 152 2.44 38.19 -18.59
CA PHE A 152 3.72 37.78 -17.99
C PHE A 152 3.75 38.01 -16.48
N THR A 153 3.26 39.17 -16.02
CA THR A 153 3.30 39.53 -14.60
C THR A 153 2.44 38.59 -13.77
N THR A 154 1.22 38.26 -14.21
CA THR A 154 0.35 37.31 -13.48
C THR A 154 0.95 35.92 -13.40
N SER A 155 1.63 35.46 -14.46
CA SER A 155 2.32 34.16 -14.46
C SER A 155 3.49 34.13 -13.50
N ILE A 156 4.35 35.16 -13.50
CA ILE A 156 5.49 35.26 -12.58
C ILE A 156 5.00 35.27 -11.13
N PHE A 157 3.97 36.06 -10.83
CA PHE A 157 3.39 36.11 -9.49
C PHE A 157 2.78 34.77 -9.08
N GLY A 158 2.05 34.08 -9.96
CA GLY A 158 1.50 32.76 -9.68
C GLY A 158 2.57 31.73 -9.26
N VAL A 159 3.72 31.73 -9.95
CA VAL A 159 4.87 30.87 -9.65
C VAL A 159 5.62 31.31 -8.38
N VAL A 160 5.85 32.60 -8.18
CA VAL A 160 6.52 33.11 -6.97
C VAL A 160 5.69 32.77 -5.73
N PHE A 161 4.38 33.00 -5.77
CA PHE A 161 3.50 32.67 -4.65
C PHE A 161 3.32 31.16 -4.46
N SER A 162 3.37 30.34 -5.52
CA SER A 162 3.34 28.88 -5.38
C SER A 162 4.59 28.35 -4.65
N LEU A 163 5.76 28.94 -4.92
CA LEU A 163 7.00 28.63 -4.22
C LEU A 163 6.96 29.07 -2.76
N ILE A 164 6.43 30.26 -2.47
CA ILE A 164 6.25 30.75 -1.09
C ILE A 164 5.33 29.80 -0.31
N ILE A 165 4.17 29.46 -0.86
CA ILE A 165 3.24 28.49 -0.26
C ILE A 165 3.93 27.16 -0.03
N GLY A 166 4.64 26.63 -1.04
CA GLY A 166 5.36 25.36 -0.94
C GLY A 166 6.42 25.38 0.16
N TYR A 167 7.17 26.46 0.29
CA TYR A 167 8.17 26.64 1.33
C TYR A 167 7.55 26.66 2.73
N PHE A 168 6.50 27.45 2.96
CA PHE A 168 5.80 27.49 4.26
C PHE A 168 5.11 26.17 4.60
N THR A 169 4.55 25.49 3.61
CA THR A 169 3.93 24.16 3.79
C THR A 169 4.96 23.11 4.17
N LYS A 170 6.18 23.19 3.60
CA LYS A 170 7.28 22.27 3.92
C LYS A 170 7.87 22.51 5.30
N ILE A 171 7.96 23.76 5.77
CA ILE A 171 8.43 24.07 7.13
C ILE A 171 7.42 23.58 8.17
N LYS A 172 6.14 23.81 7.91
CA LYS A 172 5.04 23.42 8.80
C LYS A 172 4.26 22.28 8.18
N ASP A 173 4.93 21.15 8.08
CA ASP A 173 4.38 19.95 7.47
C ASP A 173 3.35 19.30 8.41
N CYS A 174 2.07 19.60 8.17
CA CYS A 174 0.97 19.05 8.95
C CYS A 174 0.83 17.53 8.77
N GLU A 175 1.15 17.00 7.59
CA GLU A 175 1.03 15.56 7.26
C GLU A 175 2.04 14.77 8.10
N HIS A 176 3.29 15.24 8.14
CA HIS A 176 4.33 14.62 8.94
C HIS A 176 4.01 14.64 10.45
N VAL A 177 3.53 15.76 11.00
CA VAL A 177 3.15 15.82 12.42
C VAL A 177 1.95 14.90 12.72
N LEU A 178 0.99 14.79 11.80
CA LEU A 178 -0.15 13.88 11.95
C LEU A 178 0.30 12.41 12.01
N ILE A 179 1.23 12.01 11.12
CA ILE A 179 1.83 10.68 11.13
C ILE A 179 2.57 10.42 12.45
N GLN A 180 3.29 11.41 13.00
CA GLN A 180 3.94 11.25 14.30
C GLN A 180 2.93 11.01 15.43
N ILE A 181 1.81 11.72 15.44
CA ILE A 181 0.73 11.49 16.41
C ILE A 181 0.17 10.08 16.26
N MET A 182 -0.07 9.64 15.03
CA MET A 182 -0.57 8.30 14.71
C MET A 182 0.37 7.22 15.27
N LEU A 183 1.66 7.28 14.91
CA LEU A 183 2.69 6.34 15.36
C LEU A 183 2.88 6.36 16.88
N LYS A 184 2.86 7.55 17.50
CA LYS A 184 3.02 7.67 18.95
C LYS A 184 1.83 7.07 19.68
N SER A 185 0.61 7.37 19.20
CA SER A 185 -0.64 6.85 19.78
C SER A 185 -0.72 5.32 19.62
N GLU A 186 -0.35 4.80 18.45
CA GLU A 186 -0.24 3.37 18.18
C GLU A 186 0.73 2.67 19.13
N ASN A 187 1.95 3.18 19.28
CA ASN A 187 2.96 2.59 20.16
C ASN A 187 2.52 2.60 21.63
N LEU A 188 1.92 3.71 22.09
CA LEU A 188 1.42 3.82 23.46
C LEU A 188 0.26 2.86 23.70
N LEU A 189 -0.71 2.81 22.78
CA LEU A 189 -1.87 1.94 22.88
C LEU A 189 -1.45 0.46 22.84
N THR A 190 -0.54 0.10 21.95
CA THR A 190 0.06 -1.25 21.87
C THR A 190 0.76 -1.63 23.16
N SER A 191 1.54 -0.71 23.75
CA SER A 191 2.21 -0.95 25.02
C SER A 191 1.21 -1.20 26.16
N GLU A 192 0.15 -0.39 26.26
CA GLU A 192 -0.90 -0.58 27.26
C GLU A 192 -1.66 -1.90 27.09
N ILE A 193 -2.07 -2.23 25.86
CA ILE A 193 -2.79 -3.47 25.55
C ILE A 193 -1.91 -4.69 25.85
N THR A 194 -0.63 -4.63 25.48
CA THR A 194 0.32 -5.73 25.74
C THR A 194 0.50 -5.94 27.24
N HIS A 195 0.66 -4.86 28.01
CA HIS A 195 0.77 -4.94 29.47
C HIS A 195 -0.52 -5.52 30.09
N PHE A 196 -1.68 -5.03 29.67
CA PHE A 196 -2.97 -5.54 30.14
C PHE A 196 -3.18 -7.03 29.80
N LYS A 197 -2.81 -7.44 28.59
CA LYS A 197 -2.90 -8.85 28.16
C LYS A 197 -1.93 -9.73 28.96
N SER A 198 -0.71 -9.26 29.22
CA SER A 198 0.28 -9.95 30.05
C SER A 198 -0.23 -10.15 31.47
N GLU A 199 -0.73 -9.09 32.11
CA GLU A 199 -1.29 -9.16 33.47
C GLU A 199 -2.46 -10.14 33.54
N ARG A 200 -3.32 -10.16 32.51
CA ARG A 200 -4.43 -11.12 32.43
C ARG A 200 -3.95 -12.56 32.26
N ILE A 201 -2.85 -12.79 31.53
CA ILE A 201 -2.23 -14.10 31.39
C ILE A 201 -1.64 -14.55 32.74
N ASP A 202 -0.94 -13.67 33.45
CA ASP A 202 -0.36 -13.96 34.76
C ASP A 202 -1.45 -14.38 35.77
N LEU A 203 -2.58 -13.66 35.79
CA LEU A 203 -3.74 -14.02 36.61
C LEU A 203 -4.29 -15.40 36.27
N LYS A 204 -4.44 -15.72 34.97
CA LYS A 204 -4.91 -17.04 34.53
C LYS A 204 -3.90 -18.15 34.85
N VAL A 205 -2.60 -17.89 34.74
CA VAL A 205 -1.54 -18.84 35.12
C VAL A 205 -1.58 -19.12 36.61
N GLU A 206 -1.80 -18.09 37.44
CA GLU A 206 -1.95 -18.28 38.89
C GLU A 206 -3.22 -19.07 39.25
N GLU A 207 -4.33 -18.87 38.53
CA GLU A 207 -5.54 -19.68 38.67
C GLU A 207 -5.31 -21.16 38.30
N VAL A 208 -4.60 -21.42 37.19
CA VAL A 208 -4.18 -22.77 36.78
C VAL A 208 -3.29 -23.40 37.85
N LYS A 209 -2.31 -22.67 38.38
CA LYS A 209 -1.42 -23.14 39.44
C LYS A 209 -2.19 -23.49 40.72
N ASN A 210 -3.16 -22.67 41.10
CA ASN A 210 -4.04 -22.96 42.24
C ASN A 210 -4.87 -24.22 42.01
N THR A 211 -5.39 -24.41 40.80
CA THR A 211 -6.12 -25.61 40.41
C THR A 211 -5.22 -26.86 40.48
N ILE A 212 -4.00 -26.79 39.94
CA ILE A 212 -3.00 -27.88 40.03
C ILE A 212 -2.70 -28.21 41.50
N LYS A 213 -2.57 -27.19 42.37
CA LYS A 213 -2.33 -27.39 43.80
C LYS A 213 -3.50 -28.09 44.49
N GLN A 214 -4.75 -27.80 44.09
CA GLN A 214 -5.93 -28.52 44.59
C GLN A 214 -5.94 -29.97 44.11
N ILE A 215 -5.64 -30.23 42.84
CA ILE A 215 -5.51 -31.59 42.29
C ILE A 215 -4.44 -32.38 43.06
N SER A 216 -3.28 -31.77 43.32
CA SER A 216 -2.20 -32.39 44.09
C SER A 216 -2.63 -32.79 45.51
N LYS A 217 -3.39 -31.94 46.21
CA LYS A 217 -3.96 -32.30 47.53
C LYS A 217 -4.98 -33.45 47.44
N SER A 218 -5.77 -33.50 46.38
CA SER A 218 -6.71 -34.60 46.15
C SER A 218 -5.98 -35.92 45.90
N ILE A 219 -4.82 -35.91 45.21
CA ILE A 219 -3.98 -37.10 45.01
C ILE A 219 -3.38 -37.59 46.34
N GLU A 220 -2.96 -36.68 47.22
CA GLU A 220 -2.45 -37.03 48.55
C GLU A 220 -3.52 -37.71 49.44
N ALA A 221 -4.81 -37.39 49.23
CA ALA A 221 -5.92 -38.08 49.88
C ALA A 221 -6.13 -39.51 49.34
N ILE A 222 -5.75 -39.79 48.09
CA ILE A 222 -5.82 -41.13 47.48
C ILE A 222 -4.75 -42.06 48.08
N GLU A 223 -3.55 -41.56 48.39
CA GLU A 223 -2.52 -42.35 49.09
C GLU A 223 -2.98 -42.80 50.49
N LYS A 224 -3.79 -41.99 51.18
CA LYS A 224 -4.42 -42.41 52.45
C LYS A 224 -5.44 -43.53 52.26
N PHE A 225 -6.05 -43.63 51.09
CA PHE A 225 -6.97 -44.71 50.73
C PHE A 225 -6.24 -46.05 50.62
N ASP A 226 -5.01 -46.05 50.13
CA ASP A 226 -4.15 -47.23 50.03
C ASP A 226 -3.80 -47.79 51.43
N LYS A 227 -3.55 -46.88 52.39
CA LYS A 227 -3.34 -47.25 53.80
C LYS A 227 -4.59 -47.84 54.46
N ILE A 228 -5.77 -47.28 54.20
CA ILE A 228 -7.05 -47.84 54.68
C ILE A 228 -7.28 -49.24 54.12
N SER A 229 -6.92 -49.46 52.85
CA SER A 229 -7.05 -50.77 52.21
C SER A 229 -6.14 -51.82 52.86
N LYS A 230 -4.96 -51.41 53.34
CA LYS A 230 -4.04 -52.26 54.09
C LYS A 230 -4.56 -52.59 55.49
N ASP A 231 -5.06 -51.60 56.22
CA ASP A 231 -5.63 -51.78 57.56
C ASP A 231 -6.88 -52.70 57.55
N LEU A 232 -7.61 -52.74 56.43
CA LEU A 232 -8.78 -53.62 56.25
C LEU A 232 -8.40 -55.11 56.11
N ASN A 233 -7.21 -55.41 55.56
CA ASN A 233 -6.69 -56.77 55.52
C ASN A 233 -6.27 -57.24 56.91
N ASP A 234 -5.56 -56.41 57.69
CA ASP A 234 -5.14 -56.74 59.05
C ASP A 234 -6.35 -56.97 59.98
N PHE A 235 -7.41 -56.18 59.82
CA PHE A 235 -8.68 -56.40 60.51
C PHE A 235 -9.31 -57.76 60.20
N ASN A 236 -9.20 -58.23 58.95
CA ASN A 236 -9.78 -59.49 58.52
C ASN A 236 -9.05 -60.69 59.19
N ASP A 237 -7.74 -60.59 59.35
CA ASP A 237 -6.92 -61.61 60.04
C ASP A 237 -7.20 -61.67 61.55
N GLU A 238 -7.37 -60.51 62.19
CA GLU A 238 -7.80 -60.43 63.60
C GLU A 238 -9.23 -60.93 63.80
N PHE A 239 -10.12 -60.66 62.85
CA PHE A 239 -11.51 -61.12 62.89
C PHE A 239 -11.61 -62.64 62.80
N ILE A 240 -10.86 -63.26 61.89
CA ILE A 240 -10.80 -64.73 61.76
C ILE A 240 -10.21 -65.35 63.03
N SER A 241 -9.13 -64.77 63.58
CA SER A 241 -8.52 -65.24 64.84
C SER A 241 -9.49 -65.12 66.03
N GLY A 242 -10.28 -64.06 66.09
CA GLY A 242 -11.31 -63.86 67.11
C GLY A 242 -12.45 -64.88 67.04
N ILE A 243 -12.86 -65.27 65.83
CA ILE A 243 -13.86 -66.33 65.61
C ILE A 243 -13.33 -67.69 66.07
N GLU A 244 -12.04 -67.97 65.89
CA GLU A 244 -11.40 -69.22 66.30
C GLU A 244 -11.23 -69.31 67.83
N ALA A 245 -10.92 -68.20 68.50
CA ALA A 245 -10.94 -68.10 69.96
C ALA A 245 -12.35 -68.26 70.56
N LEU A 246 -13.36 -67.74 69.87
CA LEU A 246 -14.77 -67.87 70.27
C LEU A 246 -15.24 -69.33 70.19
N LYS A 247 -14.79 -70.07 69.17
CA LYS A 247 -15.05 -71.50 68.99
C LYS A 247 -14.48 -72.34 70.15
N SER A 248 -13.27 -72.02 70.60
CA SER A 248 -12.60 -72.68 71.74
C SER A 248 -13.29 -72.39 73.09
N LEU A 249 -13.77 -71.16 73.30
CA LEU A 249 -14.51 -70.78 74.50
C LEU A 249 -15.89 -71.46 74.63
N LEU A 250 -16.51 -71.85 73.51
CA LEU A 250 -17.83 -72.48 73.47
C LEU A 250 -17.84 -73.95 73.91
N GLU A 251 -16.68 -74.61 73.91
CA GLU A 251 -16.53 -76.01 74.32
C GLU A 251 -16.40 -76.19 75.84
N GLY A 252 -16.21 -75.11 76.61
CA GLY A 252 -15.95 -75.16 78.05
C GLY A 252 -16.93 -74.39 78.93
N SER A 253 -17.60 -75.11 79.82
CA SER A 253 -18.00 -74.69 81.18
C SER A 253 -19.37 -74.03 81.43
N GLN A 254 -19.93 -74.43 82.57
CA GLN A 254 -21.24 -74.11 83.13
C GLN A 254 -21.31 -72.74 83.85
N SER A 255 -20.19 -72.01 83.96
CA SER A 255 -20.16 -70.57 84.28
C SER A 255 -20.52 -69.69 83.08
N SER A 256 -20.53 -70.27 81.87
CA SER A 256 -20.81 -69.59 80.61
C SER A 256 -22.23 -69.05 80.53
N ILE A 257 -23.21 -69.52 81.30
CA ILE A 257 -24.60 -69.01 81.20
C ILE A 257 -24.73 -67.55 81.67
N LYS A 258 -23.97 -67.11 82.68
CA LYS A 258 -23.98 -65.70 83.12
C LYS A 258 -23.16 -64.81 82.18
N THR A 259 -22.02 -65.30 81.72
CA THR A 259 -21.20 -64.61 80.72
C THR A 259 -21.92 -64.55 79.38
N PHE A 260 -22.66 -65.59 79.01
CA PHE A 260 -23.51 -65.69 77.83
C PHE A 260 -24.67 -64.70 77.92
N ASP A 261 -25.37 -64.55 79.05
CA ASP A 261 -26.41 -63.50 79.19
C ASP A 261 -25.83 -62.09 78.96
N GLN A 262 -24.65 -61.80 79.54
CA GLN A 262 -23.97 -60.52 79.28
C GLN A 262 -23.47 -60.39 77.83
N SER A 263 -23.03 -61.49 77.23
CA SER A 263 -22.59 -61.56 75.84
C SER A 263 -23.75 -61.38 74.88
N VAL A 264 -24.91 -61.99 75.15
CA VAL A 264 -26.15 -61.88 74.39
C VAL A 264 -26.69 -60.46 74.47
N ARG A 265 -26.64 -59.79 75.64
CA ARG A 265 -27.01 -58.37 75.76
C ARG A 265 -26.04 -57.44 75.02
N LYS A 266 -24.74 -57.73 75.05
CA LYS A 266 -23.74 -56.98 74.24
C LYS A 266 -23.93 -57.26 72.75
N LEU A 267 -24.25 -58.49 72.38
CA LEU A 267 -24.50 -58.94 71.02
C LEU A 267 -25.80 -58.32 70.49
N ASP A 268 -26.85 -58.19 71.30
CA ASP A 268 -28.08 -57.47 70.95
C ASP A 268 -27.81 -55.97 70.69
N LYS A 269 -27.00 -55.32 71.54
CA LYS A 269 -26.54 -53.95 71.27
C LYS A 269 -25.70 -53.85 70.00
N GLN A 270 -24.79 -54.80 69.77
CA GLN A 270 -23.98 -54.88 68.56
C GLN A 270 -24.86 -55.14 67.32
N PHE A 271 -25.89 -55.98 67.43
CA PHE A 271 -26.86 -56.25 66.37
C PHE A 271 -27.71 -55.03 66.06
N ASN A 272 -28.13 -54.26 67.06
CA ASN A 272 -28.83 -52.99 66.84
C ASN A 272 -27.91 -51.95 66.17
N ILE A 273 -26.66 -51.83 66.60
CA ILE A 273 -25.67 -50.97 65.93
C ILE A 273 -25.41 -51.44 64.50
N LEU A 274 -25.31 -52.76 64.29
CA LEU A 274 -25.12 -53.38 62.99
C LEU A 274 -26.32 -53.11 62.09
N ASN A 275 -27.54 -53.24 62.59
CA ASN A 275 -28.77 -52.95 61.85
C ASN A 275 -28.83 -51.48 61.45
N ILE A 276 -28.51 -50.54 62.37
CA ILE A 276 -28.41 -49.12 62.05
C ILE A 276 -27.32 -48.84 61.01
N LYS A 277 -26.18 -49.52 61.08
CA LYS A 277 -25.11 -49.41 60.08
C LYS A 277 -25.50 -50.01 58.74
N PHE A 278 -26.23 -51.12 58.72
CA PHE A 278 -26.74 -51.74 57.50
C PHE A 278 -27.77 -50.85 56.83
N VAL A 279 -28.72 -50.29 57.59
CA VAL A 279 -29.68 -49.30 57.07
C VAL A 279 -28.95 -48.11 56.46
N LYS A 280 -27.96 -47.52 57.16
CA LYS A 280 -27.14 -46.44 56.60
C LYS A 280 -26.30 -46.84 55.39
N LEU A 281 -25.86 -48.10 55.31
CA LEU A 281 -25.16 -48.63 54.15
C LEU A 281 -26.10 -48.77 52.96
N PHE A 282 -27.33 -49.27 53.17
CA PHE A 282 -28.36 -49.34 52.14
C PHE A 282 -28.78 -47.94 51.68
N ASP A 283 -28.97 -46.98 52.59
CA ASP A 283 -29.24 -45.57 52.25
C ASP A 283 -28.11 -44.94 51.42
N LYS A 284 -26.84 -45.28 51.74
CA LYS A 284 -25.69 -44.84 50.93
C LYS A 284 -25.62 -45.54 49.58
N TYR A 285 -25.94 -46.83 49.53
CA TYR A 285 -25.94 -47.62 48.32
C TYR A 285 -27.02 -47.17 47.33
N ASP A 286 -28.22 -46.85 47.83
CA ASP A 286 -29.31 -46.28 47.02
C ASP A 286 -28.92 -44.91 46.46
N ASN A 287 -28.27 -44.07 47.28
CA ASN A 287 -27.71 -42.80 46.80
C ASN A 287 -26.57 -42.99 45.78
N GLN A 288 -25.79 -44.07 45.91
CA GLN A 288 -24.70 -44.40 44.99
C GLN A 288 -25.23 -44.86 43.62
N ASP A 289 -26.36 -45.57 43.56
CA ASP A 289 -27.00 -45.94 42.29
C ASP A 289 -27.45 -44.69 41.49
N ASN A 290 -27.95 -43.66 42.17
CA ASN A 290 -28.30 -42.39 41.54
C ASN A 290 -27.07 -41.65 41.01
N ILE A 291 -26.00 -41.57 41.81
CA ILE A 291 -24.72 -40.97 41.39
C ILE A 291 -24.15 -41.71 40.17
N ASN A 292 -24.20 -43.05 40.17
CA ASN A 292 -23.72 -43.85 39.05
C ASN A 292 -24.53 -43.63 37.77
N LYS A 293 -25.84 -43.42 37.87
CA LYS A 293 -26.69 -43.09 36.71
C LYS A 293 -26.36 -41.70 36.14
N GLU A 294 -26.11 -40.72 37.00
CA GLU A 294 -25.70 -39.37 36.60
C GLU A 294 -24.32 -39.39 35.92
N ILE A 295 -23.34 -40.09 36.50
CA ILE A 295 -22.02 -40.30 35.88
C ILE A 295 -22.15 -40.99 34.52
N LEU A 296 -23.02 -42.01 34.39
CA LEU A 296 -23.24 -42.68 33.11
C LEU A 296 -23.86 -41.74 32.06
N PHE A 297 -24.75 -40.84 32.48
CA PHE A 297 -25.33 -39.82 31.62
C PHE A 297 -24.26 -38.83 31.14
N ASP A 298 -23.46 -38.29 32.07
CA ASP A 298 -22.37 -37.36 31.77
C ASP A 298 -21.30 -37.99 30.87
N ILE A 299 -20.96 -39.26 31.08
CA ILE A 299 -20.04 -40.01 30.21
C ILE A 299 -20.61 -40.14 28.80
N LYS A 300 -21.92 -40.44 28.66
CA LYS A 300 -22.56 -40.51 27.34
C LYS A 300 -22.59 -39.16 26.63
N GLU A 301 -22.91 -38.09 27.35
CA GLU A 301 -22.91 -36.73 26.80
C GLU A 301 -21.51 -36.28 26.40
N SER A 302 -20.52 -36.52 27.27
CA SER A 302 -19.10 -36.25 26.99
C SER A 302 -18.61 -37.05 25.78
N SER A 303 -18.95 -38.34 25.67
CA SER A 303 -18.61 -39.16 24.50
C SER A 303 -19.19 -38.60 23.20
N LYS A 304 -20.44 -38.12 23.23
CA LYS A 304 -21.07 -37.46 22.09
C LYS A 304 -20.37 -36.15 21.71
N ASN A 305 -20.01 -35.33 22.70
CA ASN A 305 -19.30 -34.08 22.49
C ASN A 305 -17.89 -34.33 21.92
N ILE A 306 -17.17 -35.34 22.43
CA ILE A 306 -15.88 -35.77 21.90
C ILE A 306 -16.02 -36.21 20.44
N TYR A 307 -17.02 -37.02 20.12
CA TYR A 307 -17.26 -37.47 18.75
C TYR A 307 -17.47 -36.27 17.79
N ASN A 308 -18.33 -35.33 18.15
CA ASN A 308 -18.59 -34.13 17.35
C ASN A 308 -17.34 -33.24 17.20
N ALA A 309 -16.55 -33.11 18.27
CA ALA A 309 -15.31 -32.35 18.25
C ALA A 309 -14.26 -33.03 17.34
N THR A 310 -14.13 -34.36 17.41
CA THR A 310 -13.24 -35.13 16.54
C THR A 310 -13.67 -35.03 15.08
N GLU A 311 -14.97 -35.11 14.77
CA GLU A 311 -15.47 -34.91 13.40
C GLU A 311 -15.13 -33.50 12.87
N SER A 312 -15.30 -32.48 13.72
CA SER A 312 -14.94 -31.10 13.38
C SER A 312 -13.43 -30.94 13.12
N GLN A 313 -12.59 -31.62 13.91
CA GLN A 313 -11.14 -31.65 13.69
C GLN A 313 -10.75 -32.29 12.37
N PHE A 314 -11.43 -33.38 11.96
CA PHE A 314 -11.22 -33.98 10.64
C PHE A 314 -11.56 -33.00 9.50
N LYS A 315 -12.72 -32.32 9.59
CA LYS A 315 -13.10 -31.30 8.61
C LYS A 315 -12.08 -30.17 8.51
N ILE A 316 -11.62 -29.65 9.66
CA ILE A 316 -10.58 -28.60 9.70
C ILE A 316 -9.28 -29.09 9.06
N ARG A 317 -8.87 -30.34 9.32
CA ARG A 317 -7.67 -30.93 8.70
C ARG A 317 -7.80 -30.99 7.18
N ASP A 318 -8.97 -31.37 6.65
CA ASP A 318 -9.21 -31.41 5.22
C ASP A 318 -9.21 -30.00 4.60
N TYR A 319 -9.78 -29.00 5.27
CA TYR A 319 -9.65 -27.60 4.86
C TYR A 319 -8.19 -27.14 4.80
N ILE A 320 -7.38 -27.44 5.82
CA ILE A 320 -5.95 -27.10 5.83
C ILE A 320 -5.22 -27.77 4.66
N LYS A 321 -5.54 -29.03 4.36
CA LYS A 321 -4.96 -29.74 3.22
C LYS A 321 -5.31 -29.08 1.89
N ASN A 322 -6.55 -28.65 1.71
CA ASN A 322 -7.01 -27.94 0.51
C ASN A 322 -6.36 -26.56 0.38
N ILE A 323 -6.24 -25.83 1.49
CA ILE A 323 -5.54 -24.53 1.52
C ILE A 323 -4.07 -24.70 1.10
N ASN A 324 -3.38 -25.72 1.64
CA ASN A 324 -1.98 -26.00 1.25
C ASN A 324 -1.84 -26.32 -0.24
N ALA A 325 -2.79 -27.08 -0.81
CA ALA A 325 -2.81 -27.33 -2.26
C ALA A 325 -3.03 -26.04 -3.07
N GLY A 326 -3.91 -25.14 -2.60
CA GLY A 326 -4.12 -23.82 -3.20
C GLY A 326 -2.87 -22.95 -3.18
N PHE A 327 -2.15 -22.91 -2.05
CA PHE A 327 -0.88 -22.19 -1.94
C PHE A 327 0.20 -22.73 -2.88
N ALA A 328 0.31 -24.05 -3.03
CA ALA A 328 1.27 -24.65 -3.97
C ALA A 328 0.95 -24.28 -5.44
N LEU A 329 -0.33 -24.21 -5.81
CA LEU A 329 -0.75 -23.75 -7.14
C LEU A 329 -0.45 -22.26 -7.34
N TYR A 330 -0.71 -21.44 -6.33
CA TYR A 330 -0.41 -20.01 -6.37
C TYR A 330 1.09 -19.74 -6.51
N GLU A 331 1.93 -20.45 -5.74
CA GLU A 331 3.38 -20.35 -5.84
C GLU A 331 3.87 -20.72 -7.25
N ARG A 332 3.36 -21.82 -7.82
CA ARG A 332 3.69 -22.24 -9.18
C ARG A 332 3.25 -21.21 -10.23
N SER A 333 2.07 -20.61 -10.07
CA SER A 333 1.58 -19.57 -10.97
C SER A 333 2.45 -18.31 -10.90
N ALA A 334 2.83 -17.88 -9.69
CA ALA A 334 3.73 -16.74 -9.50
C ALA A 334 5.11 -16.97 -10.12
N GLN A 335 5.67 -18.19 -9.97
CA GLN A 335 6.94 -18.57 -10.60
C GLN A 335 6.87 -18.56 -12.13
N ASP A 336 5.78 -19.07 -12.72
CA ASP A 336 5.58 -19.04 -14.18
C ASP A 336 5.48 -17.60 -14.70
N LEU A 337 4.75 -16.74 -13.99
CA LEU A 337 4.59 -15.32 -14.34
C LEU A 337 5.91 -14.56 -14.24
N LEU A 338 6.72 -14.82 -13.20
CA LEU A 338 8.07 -14.27 -13.06
C LEU A 338 9.00 -14.74 -14.20
N THR A 339 8.90 -16.00 -14.59
CA THR A 339 9.71 -16.55 -15.68
C THR A 339 9.34 -15.92 -17.02
N LYS A 340 8.04 -15.72 -17.28
CA LYS A 340 7.54 -14.98 -18.46
C LYS A 340 8.01 -13.53 -18.46
N LEU A 341 7.97 -12.85 -17.32
CA LEU A 341 8.47 -11.48 -17.16
C LEU A 341 9.96 -11.39 -17.47
N MET A 342 10.79 -12.27 -16.89
CA MET A 342 12.23 -12.30 -17.19
C MET A 342 12.52 -12.59 -18.66
N THR A 343 11.75 -13.49 -19.27
CA THR A 343 11.89 -13.79 -20.71
C THR A 343 11.56 -12.58 -21.57
N HIS A 344 10.50 -11.85 -21.21
CA HIS A 344 10.10 -10.63 -21.89
C HIS A 344 11.13 -9.50 -21.72
N GLU A 345 11.67 -9.32 -20.51
CA GLU A 345 12.75 -8.37 -20.23
C GLU A 345 13.99 -8.66 -21.08
N SER A 346 14.40 -9.92 -21.15
CA SER A 346 15.53 -10.36 -21.97
C SER A 346 15.30 -10.02 -23.46
N LYS A 347 14.09 -10.28 -23.97
CA LYS A 347 13.72 -9.95 -25.36
C LYS A 347 13.75 -8.44 -25.62
N ILE A 348 13.23 -7.62 -24.70
CA ILE A 348 13.30 -6.15 -24.80
C ILE A 348 14.76 -5.69 -24.84
N SER A 349 15.59 -6.19 -23.94
CA SER A 349 17.02 -5.84 -23.86
C SER A 349 17.75 -6.18 -25.15
N GLN A 350 17.48 -7.36 -25.73
CA GLN A 350 18.03 -7.76 -27.02
C GLN A 350 17.57 -6.83 -28.15
N ASN A 351 16.28 -6.48 -28.20
CA ASN A 351 15.75 -5.53 -29.20
C ASN A 351 16.37 -4.14 -29.04
N GLN A 352 16.56 -3.65 -27.82
CA GLN A 352 17.24 -2.38 -27.56
C GLN A 352 18.68 -2.39 -28.09
N LYS A 353 19.38 -3.50 -27.92
CA LYS A 353 20.74 -3.66 -28.47
C LYS A 353 20.75 -3.60 -30.01
N ILE A 354 19.81 -4.30 -30.66
CA ILE A 354 19.68 -4.27 -32.13
C ILE A 354 19.40 -2.84 -32.62
N LEU A 355 18.46 -2.12 -32.00
CA LEU A 355 18.15 -0.74 -32.35
C LEU A 355 19.33 0.21 -32.16
N LEU A 356 20.16 -0.04 -31.14
CA LEU A 356 21.37 0.74 -30.91
C LEU A 356 22.39 0.52 -32.04
N ASP A 357 22.59 -0.73 -32.45
CA ASP A 357 23.49 -1.10 -33.55
C ASP A 357 22.98 -0.51 -34.89
N GLU A 358 21.67 -0.59 -35.18
CA GLU A 358 21.08 0.06 -36.37
C GLU A 358 21.23 1.58 -36.37
N LYS A 359 21.14 2.22 -35.20
CA LYS A 359 21.41 3.65 -35.09
C LYS A 359 22.86 3.97 -35.43
N PHE A 360 23.82 3.18 -34.94
CA PHE A 360 25.24 3.37 -35.27
C PHE A 360 25.51 3.24 -36.77
N THR A 361 24.90 2.27 -37.45
CA THR A 361 25.08 2.10 -38.90
C THR A 361 24.41 3.22 -39.70
N LEU A 362 23.28 3.73 -39.23
CA LEU A 362 22.61 4.89 -39.83
C LEU A 362 23.47 6.17 -39.70
N ASP A 363 24.03 6.43 -38.52
CA ASP A 363 24.92 7.57 -38.28
C ASP A 363 26.15 7.53 -39.21
N ASP A 364 26.75 6.35 -39.41
CA ASP A 364 27.89 6.17 -40.33
C ASP A 364 27.49 6.38 -41.80
N SER A 365 26.30 5.91 -42.18
CA SER A 365 25.74 6.13 -43.52
C SER A 365 25.47 7.60 -43.80
N ILE A 366 24.92 8.34 -42.83
CA ILE A 366 24.68 9.80 -42.93
C ILE A 366 26.02 10.55 -43.08
N LYS A 367 27.04 10.13 -42.33
CA LYS A 367 28.38 10.73 -42.41
C LYS A 367 29.02 10.50 -43.78
N ASN A 368 28.91 9.28 -44.32
CA ASN A 368 29.39 8.96 -45.66
C ASN A 368 28.67 9.77 -46.74
N LEU A 369 27.35 9.90 -46.65
CA LEU A 369 26.57 10.73 -47.58
C LEU A 369 26.98 12.20 -47.49
N SER A 370 27.20 12.72 -46.28
CA SER A 370 27.65 14.10 -46.07
C SER A 370 29.00 14.36 -46.75
N ASN A 371 29.95 13.43 -46.60
CA ASN A 371 31.25 13.51 -47.28
C ASN A 371 31.12 13.48 -48.81
N ILE A 372 30.21 12.65 -49.35
CA ILE A 372 29.96 12.59 -50.80
C ILE A 372 29.39 13.92 -51.31
N ILE A 373 28.42 14.49 -50.59
CA ILE A 373 27.81 15.78 -50.95
C ILE A 373 28.86 16.90 -50.90
N GLU A 374 29.71 16.93 -49.87
CA GLU A 374 30.80 17.90 -49.75
C GLU A 374 31.79 17.79 -50.92
N ASN A 375 32.23 16.56 -51.24
CA ASN A 375 33.12 16.33 -52.37
C ASN A 375 32.48 16.75 -53.70
N PHE A 376 31.20 16.43 -53.91
CA PHE A 376 30.48 16.82 -55.12
C PHE A 376 30.28 18.34 -55.21
N SER A 377 29.99 19.01 -54.09
CA SER A 377 29.87 20.46 -54.03
C SER A 377 31.20 21.14 -54.36
N ASN A 378 32.30 20.62 -53.83
CA ASN A 378 33.65 21.12 -54.14
C ASN A 378 34.00 20.92 -55.63
N ASP A 379 33.70 19.76 -56.19
CA ASP A 379 33.93 19.49 -57.62
C ASP A 379 33.09 20.44 -58.51
N LEU A 380 31.82 20.64 -58.18
CA LEU A 380 30.95 21.61 -58.85
C LEU A 380 31.51 23.02 -58.79
N GLN A 381 31.98 23.46 -57.62
CA GLN A 381 32.55 24.79 -57.44
C GLN A 381 33.80 24.99 -58.29
N VAL A 382 34.72 24.03 -58.27
CA VAL A 382 35.93 24.05 -59.12
C VAL A 382 35.58 24.11 -60.60
N LYS A 383 34.55 23.36 -61.02
CA LYS A 383 34.09 23.35 -62.42
C LYS A 383 33.39 24.66 -62.81
N LEU A 384 32.62 25.25 -61.89
CA LEU A 384 31.99 26.55 -62.07
C LEU A 384 33.05 27.65 -62.22
N ASP A 385 34.07 27.64 -61.36
CA ASP A 385 35.19 28.59 -61.39
C ASP A 385 35.95 28.48 -62.72
N MET A 386 36.23 27.25 -63.19
CA MET A 386 36.83 27.04 -64.52
C MET A 386 35.95 27.55 -65.67
N MET A 387 34.63 27.42 -65.59
CA MET A 387 33.71 27.97 -66.61
C MET A 387 33.66 29.49 -66.56
N PHE A 388 33.68 30.10 -65.37
CA PHE A 388 33.73 31.54 -65.22
C PHE A 388 35.04 32.12 -65.77
N GLU A 389 36.18 31.53 -65.42
CA GLU A 389 37.50 31.91 -65.97
C GLU A 389 37.54 31.77 -67.50
N ASN A 390 37.05 30.67 -68.05
CA ASN A 390 36.97 30.50 -69.51
C ASN A 390 36.01 31.50 -70.18
N SER A 391 34.90 31.86 -69.52
CA SER A 391 33.96 32.85 -70.04
C SER A 391 34.54 34.27 -70.04
N LEU A 392 35.38 34.59 -69.05
CA LEU A 392 36.15 35.83 -68.99
C LEU A 392 37.23 35.85 -70.07
N ASP A 393 37.95 34.75 -70.30
CA ASP A 393 38.92 34.63 -71.40
C ASP A 393 38.26 34.76 -72.79
N ILE A 394 37.02 34.27 -72.93
CA ILE A 394 36.21 34.46 -74.15
C ILE A 394 35.74 35.91 -74.30
N GLN A 395 35.34 36.59 -73.22
CA GLN A 395 35.01 38.02 -73.26
C GLN A 395 36.22 38.88 -73.57
N ASP A 396 37.37 38.63 -72.95
CA ASP A 396 38.63 39.31 -73.26
C ASP A 396 39.04 39.07 -74.72
N LYS A 397 38.90 37.83 -75.23
CA LYS A 397 39.10 37.55 -76.67
C LYS A 397 38.09 38.22 -77.58
N LEU A 398 36.82 38.32 -77.17
CA LEU A 398 35.78 39.00 -77.94
C LEU A 398 36.01 40.52 -77.97
N ASP A 399 36.45 41.14 -76.87
CA ASP A 399 36.83 42.56 -76.84
C ASP A 399 38.10 42.83 -77.67
N VAL A 400 39.03 41.88 -77.71
CA VAL A 400 40.19 41.92 -78.61
C VAL A 400 39.78 41.73 -80.08
N MET A 401 38.79 40.87 -80.37
CA MET A 401 38.24 40.66 -81.71
C MET A 401 37.36 41.83 -82.19
N PHE A 402 36.57 42.45 -81.31
CA PHE A 402 35.71 43.59 -81.63
C PHE A 402 36.53 44.84 -81.97
N ASN A 403 37.72 44.98 -81.39
CA ASN A 403 38.64 46.07 -81.74
C ASN A 403 39.38 45.85 -83.07
N ASN A 404 39.34 44.65 -83.68
CA ASN A 404 40.25 44.27 -84.78
C ASN A 404 39.61 43.82 -86.10
N SER A 405 38.30 43.96 -86.35
CA SER A 405 37.75 43.58 -87.67
C SER A 405 36.59 44.45 -88.17
N PHE A 406 36.95 45.53 -88.85
CA PHE A 406 36.31 45.90 -90.11
C PHE A 406 36.80 44.92 -91.19
N MET A 407 35.88 44.50 -92.08
CA MET A 407 36.07 43.87 -93.41
C MET A 407 35.76 42.37 -93.55
N ASN A 408 34.72 42.15 -94.37
CA ASN A 408 34.54 41.13 -95.42
C ASN A 408 34.09 39.69 -95.06
N ASP A 409 32.79 39.49 -95.34
CA ASP A 409 32.17 38.60 -96.34
C ASP A 409 32.26 37.06 -96.30
N GLU A 410 31.04 36.53 -96.45
CA GLU A 410 30.57 35.33 -97.18
C GLU A 410 30.39 33.97 -96.47
N VAL A 411 29.13 33.52 -96.57
CA VAL A 411 28.54 32.23 -96.19
C VAL A 411 28.63 31.29 -97.41
N PRO A 412 28.72 29.96 -97.24
CA PRO A 412 27.54 29.15 -97.52
C PRO A 412 27.28 28.02 -96.51
N LEU A 413 25.98 27.70 -96.36
CA LEU A 413 25.46 26.47 -95.76
C LEU A 413 25.79 25.26 -96.64
N ASP A 414 26.05 24.11 -96.01
CA ASP A 414 25.59 22.84 -96.59
C ASP A 414 25.29 21.77 -95.52
N SER A 415 24.40 20.88 -95.91
CA SER A 415 23.55 19.95 -95.14
C SER A 415 24.19 18.61 -94.74
N GLU A 416 23.57 18.00 -93.73
CA GLU A 416 23.41 16.55 -93.49
C GLU A 416 24.63 15.62 -93.58
N GLU A 417 25.04 15.02 -92.45
CA GLU A 417 25.03 13.55 -92.29
C GLU A 417 25.40 13.07 -90.87
N LEU A 418 24.72 11.97 -90.50
CA LEU A 418 25.11 10.92 -89.55
C LEU A 418 25.13 11.20 -88.04
N PHE A 419 23.98 10.88 -87.43
CA PHE A 419 23.92 10.26 -86.11
C PHE A 419 24.75 8.96 -86.09
N ASN A 420 25.59 8.81 -85.08
CA ASN A 420 25.88 7.52 -84.43
C ASN A 420 26.45 7.76 -83.02
N ASP A 421 25.73 7.19 -82.05
CA ASP A 421 26.20 6.45 -80.88
C ASP A 421 27.28 7.07 -79.96
N ASP A 422 26.84 7.56 -78.80
CA ASP A 422 27.08 6.86 -77.51
C ASP A 422 26.62 7.76 -76.34
N VAL A 423 25.40 7.52 -75.86
CA VAL A 423 24.96 7.99 -74.53
C VAL A 423 24.35 6.80 -73.80
N ASN A 424 25.16 6.11 -73.02
CA ASN A 424 24.69 5.19 -72.01
C ASN A 424 24.96 5.75 -70.61
N ASN A 425 23.92 5.62 -69.77
CA ASN A 425 23.85 5.81 -68.32
C ASN A 425 23.56 7.21 -67.79
N VAL A 426 22.28 7.59 -67.87
CA VAL A 426 21.61 8.35 -66.80
C VAL A 426 20.29 7.65 -66.44
N PHE A 427 20.18 7.29 -65.16
CA PHE A 427 18.99 7.15 -64.31
C PHE A 427 17.59 7.15 -64.98
N ASN A 428 16.82 6.09 -64.71
CA ASN A 428 15.36 6.14 -64.73
C ASN A 428 14.79 5.47 -63.46
N PRO A 429 14.37 6.23 -62.44
CA PRO A 429 13.45 5.74 -61.42
C PRO A 429 12.00 5.96 -61.90
N PHE A 430 11.11 5.02 -61.61
CA PHE A 430 9.64 4.99 -61.85
C PHE A 430 9.13 4.01 -62.91
N SER A 431 8.81 2.80 -62.43
CA SER A 431 7.62 2.00 -62.78
C SER A 431 7.51 0.93 -61.68
N GLU A 432 6.72 1.15 -60.63
CA GLU A 432 5.30 0.80 -60.52
C GLU A 432 5.02 -0.69 -60.79
N GLU A 433 5.04 -1.50 -59.71
CA GLU A 433 4.23 -2.72 -59.58
C GLU A 433 3.67 -2.76 -58.15
N ILE A 434 2.33 -2.79 -58.05
CA ILE A 434 1.55 -2.89 -56.82
C ILE A 434 0.95 -4.31 -56.75
N TYR A 435 0.82 -4.81 -55.51
CA TYR A 435 -0.01 -5.90 -54.99
C TYR A 435 0.58 -7.32 -54.96
N GLU A 436 0.91 -7.77 -53.74
CA GLU A 436 0.15 -8.82 -53.04
C GLU A 436 0.54 -8.83 -51.55
N ILE A 437 -0.40 -8.43 -50.69
CA ILE A 437 -0.32 -8.66 -49.24
C ILE A 437 -1.18 -9.89 -48.98
N GLU A 438 -0.55 -11.02 -48.66
CA GLU A 438 -1.24 -12.17 -48.10
C GLU A 438 -1.61 -11.89 -46.64
N ASP A 439 -2.92 -11.79 -46.41
CA ASP A 439 -3.55 -11.86 -45.09
C ASP A 439 -3.21 -13.20 -44.41
N LYS A 440 -2.56 -13.14 -43.25
CA LYS A 440 -2.59 -14.23 -42.27
C LYS A 440 -3.31 -13.77 -41.01
N GLU A 441 -4.48 -14.37 -40.86
CA GLU A 441 -5.43 -14.34 -39.76
C GLU A 441 -4.81 -14.11 -38.37
N ILE A 442 -5.16 -12.97 -37.77
CA ILE A 442 -5.14 -12.77 -36.33
C ILE A 442 -6.42 -13.40 -35.78
N LYS A 443 -6.29 -14.56 -35.14
CA LYS A 443 -7.36 -15.11 -34.28
C LYS A 443 -7.49 -14.24 -33.04
N VAL A 444 -8.55 -13.44 -33.02
CA VAL A 444 -9.14 -12.84 -31.82
C VAL A 444 -9.73 -13.97 -30.99
N ILE A 445 -9.16 -14.25 -29.83
CA ILE A 445 -9.81 -15.07 -28.80
C ILE A 445 -10.73 -14.12 -28.03
N GLY A 446 -12.03 -14.36 -28.16
CA GLY A 446 -13.08 -13.61 -27.47
C GLY A 446 -13.08 -13.86 -25.97
N GLU A 447 -13.45 -12.81 -25.25
CA GLU A 447 -14.07 -12.89 -23.94
C GLU A 447 -15.34 -13.74 -24.05
N ASP A 448 -15.31 -14.96 -23.52
CA ASP A 448 -16.46 -15.72 -23.01
C ASP A 448 -15.94 -17.08 -22.53
N GLU A 449 -15.28 -17.11 -21.37
CA GLU A 449 -15.08 -18.32 -20.56
C GLU A 449 -14.64 -17.93 -19.14
N LEU A 450 -15.50 -17.16 -18.48
CA LEU A 450 -15.50 -16.95 -17.02
C LEU A 450 -16.95 -17.07 -16.56
N ASN A 451 -17.43 -18.30 -16.50
CA ASN A 451 -18.52 -18.77 -15.63
C ASN A 451 -18.74 -20.28 -15.85
N GLU A 452 -18.01 -21.10 -15.09
CA GLU A 452 -18.51 -22.34 -14.46
C GLU A 452 -17.60 -22.77 -13.31
#